data_AF-A0A945HZR6-F1
#
_entry.id   AF-A0A945HZR6-F1
#
_cell.length_a   1.000
_cell.length_b   1.000
_cell.length_c   1.000
_cell.angle_alpha   90.00
_cell.angle_beta   90.00
_cell.angle_gamma   90.00
#
_symmetry.space_group_name_H-M   'P 1'
#
loop_
_entity.id
_entity.type
_entity.pdbx_description
1 polymer ?
#
loop_
_entity_poly.entity_id
_entity_poly.type
_entity_poly.pdbx_seq_one_letter_code
_entity_poly.pdbx_strand_id
1 'polypeptide(L)' 'MKRIIVDYNKLNTEILDLLVEKFTDGYDDSDIISFRNSIGEQIEAVEIRIDETSYLVKIGKKL' A
#
# COMPACT_ATOMS: atom_id res chain seq x y z
N MET A 1 -4.94 -4.17 15.86
CA MET A 1 -4.87 -3.63 14.48
C MET A 1 -3.69 -4.28 13.77
N LYS A 2 -3.94 -5.05 12.71
CA LYS A 2 -2.91 -5.82 11.99
C LYS A 2 -2.47 -5.03 10.76
N ARG A 3 -1.16 -4.88 10.55
CA ARG A 3 -0.60 -4.24 9.36
C ARG A 3 0.15 -5.28 8.53
N ILE A 4 -0.17 -5.36 7.24
CA ILE A 4 0.46 -6.28 6.30
C ILE A 4 1.05 -5.46 5.16
N ILE A 5 2.36 -5.57 4.97
CA ILE A 5 3.06 -4.92 3.84
C ILE A 5 3.09 -5.90 2.68
N VAL A 6 2.61 -5.48 1.51
CA VAL A 6 2.52 -6.31 0.30
C VAL A 6 3.12 -5.56 -0.89
N ASP A 7 3.92 -6.27 -1.70
CA ASP A 7 4.34 -5.76 -3.01
C ASP A 7 3.17 -5.83 -3.99
N TYR A 8 3.04 -4.84 -4.88
CA TYR A 8 1.99 -4.82 -5.92
C TYR A 8 1.87 -6.15 -6.68
N ASN A 9 3.01 -6.76 -7.05
CA ASN A 9 3.06 -8.03 -7.78
C ASN A 9 2.57 -9.26 -6.99
N LYS A 10 2.35 -9.11 -5.68
CA LYS A 10 1.89 -10.18 -4.79
C LYS A 10 0.47 -9.96 -4.28
N LEU A 11 -0.24 -8.96 -4.83
CA LEU A 11 -1.64 -8.71 -4.51
C LEU A 11 -2.51 -9.86 -5.01
N ASN A 12 -3.50 -10.23 -4.21
CA ASN A 12 -4.63 -11.02 -4.70
C ASN A 12 -5.60 -10.11 -5.46
N THR A 13 -6.51 -10.72 -6.24
CA THR A 13 -7.48 -9.98 -7.06
C THR A 13 -8.35 -9.05 -6.20
N GLU A 14 -8.76 -9.48 -5.01
CA GLU A 14 -9.60 -8.69 -4.10
C GLU A 14 -8.96 -7.37 -3.67
N ILE A 15 -7.70 -7.38 -3.22
CA ILE A 15 -7.01 -6.14 -2.81
C ILE A 15 -6.69 -5.26 -4.02
N LEU A 16 -6.42 -5.87 -5.19
CA LEU A 16 -6.21 -5.13 -6.43
C LEU A 16 -7.48 -4.37 -6.85
N ASP A 17 -8.64 -5.04 -6.81
CA ASP A 17 -9.93 -4.43 -7.15
C ASP A 17 -10.23 -3.26 -6.20
N LEU A 18 -10.03 -3.45 -4.89
CA LEU A 18 -10.17 -2.38 -3.89
C LEU A 18 -9.19 -1.21 -4.12
N LEU A 19 -7.99 -1.48 -4.63
CA LEU A 19 -7.01 -0.44 -4.96
C LEU A 19 -7.51 0.40 -6.15
N VAL A 20 -8.02 -0.26 -7.18
CA VAL A 20 -8.59 0.40 -8.37
C VAL A 20 -9.85 1.18 -8.01
N GLU A 21 -10.72 0.63 -7.17
CA GLU A 21 -11.94 1.30 -6.69
C GLU A 21 -11.64 2.51 -5.80
N LYS A 22 -10.62 2.41 -4.95
CA LYS A 22 -10.24 3.50 -4.04
C LYS A 22 -9.50 4.63 -4.77
N PHE A 23 -8.69 4.27 -5.75
CA PHE A 23 -7.82 5.19 -6.49
C PHE A 23 -8.19 5.18 -7.98
N THR A 24 -9.47 5.41 -8.30
CA THR A 24 -9.99 5.40 -9.68
C THR A 24 -9.27 6.38 -10.58
N ASP A 25 -8.87 7.52 -10.02
CA ASP A 25 -8.16 8.60 -10.71
C ASP A 25 -6.64 8.55 -10.47
N GLY A 26 -6.16 7.46 -9.86
CA GLY A 26 -4.80 7.33 -9.35
C GLY A 26 -4.67 7.80 -7.89
N TYR A 27 -3.45 7.77 -7.40
CA TYR A 27 -3.06 8.26 -6.08
C TYR A 27 -2.02 9.37 -6.26
N ASP A 28 -1.98 10.31 -5.33
CA ASP A 28 -0.99 11.39 -5.31
C ASP A 28 -0.12 11.32 -4.05
N ASP A 29 0.87 12.21 -3.95
CA ASP A 29 1.87 12.16 -2.86
C ASP A 29 1.22 12.29 -1.47
N SER A 30 -0.01 12.82 -1.36
CA SER A 30 -0.82 12.87 -0.13
C SER A 30 -1.31 11.51 0.35
N ASP A 31 -1.52 10.56 -0.56
CA ASP A 31 -1.98 9.21 -0.24
C ASP A 31 -0.85 8.27 0.18
N ILE A 32 0.40 8.71 -0.02
CA ILE A 32 1.59 7.90 0.21
C ILE A 32 1.99 7.96 1.68
N ILE A 33 2.01 6.80 2.32
CA ILE A 33 2.61 6.62 3.63
C ILE A 33 4.08 6.22 3.45
N SER A 34 4.98 7.04 3.98
CA SER A 34 6.43 6.78 3.99
C SER A 34 6.92 6.49 5.41
N PHE A 35 7.62 5.37 5.58
CA PHE A 35 8.21 5.00 6.87
C PHE A 35 9.47 4.16 6.68
N ARG A 36 10.30 4.08 7.73
CA ARG A 36 11.43 3.14 7.76
C ARG A 36 11.05 1.86 8.48
N ASN A 37 11.39 0.72 7.89
CA ASN A 37 11.22 -0.58 8.56
C ASN A 37 12.35 -0.84 9.58
N SER A 38 12.31 -1.98 10.25
CA SER A 38 13.27 -2.35 11.31
C SER A 38 14.72 -2.49 10.84
N ILE A 39 14.97 -2.64 9.54
CA ILE A 39 16.31 -2.72 8.95
C ILE A 39 16.77 -1.39 8.33
N GLY A 40 15.98 -0.31 8.48
CA GLY A 40 16.30 1.03 7.99
C GLY A 40 15.96 1.29 6.53
N GLU A 41 15.29 0.36 5.85
CA GLU A 41 14.79 0.55 4.48
C GLU A 41 13.61 1.53 4.49
N GLN A 42 13.65 2.53 3.60
CA GLN A 42 12.52 3.41 3.34
C GLN A 42 11.47 2.68 2.51
N ILE A 43 10.26 2.59 3.05
CA ILE A 43 9.09 1.99 2.44
C ILE A 43 8.09 3.09 2.13
N GLU A 44 7.57 3.09 0.91
CA GLU A 44 6.49 3.95 0.45
C GLU A 44 5.32 3.07 0.03
N ALA A 45 4.13 3.34 0.56
CA ALA A 45 2.97 2.51 0.35
C ALA A 45 1.67 3.31 0.43
N VAL A 46 0.66 2.86 -0.32
CA VAL A 46 -0.73 3.29 -0.13
C VAL A 46 -1.44 2.33 0.83
N GLU A 47 -2.32 2.87 1.68
CA GLU A 47 -3.09 2.06 2.64
C GLU A 47 -4.47 1.69 2.10
N ILE A 48 -4.80 0.40 2.18
CA ILE A 48 -6.16 -0.13 2.01
C ILE A 48 -6.57 -0.82 3.31
N ARG A 49 -7.79 -0.55 3.79
CA ARG A 49 -8.31 -1.16 5.01
C ARG A 49 -9.42 -2.13 4.66
N ILE A 50 -9.28 -3.36 5.15
CA ILE A 50 -10.27 -4.43 5.05
C ILE A 50 -10.48 -4.94 6.47
N ASP A 51 -11.70 -4.78 6.99
CA ASP A 51 -12.06 -5.07 8.38
C ASP A 51 -11.05 -4.46 9.38
N GLU A 52 -10.39 -5.30 10.18
CA GLU A 52 -9.40 -4.90 11.19
C GLU A 52 -7.95 -4.95 10.69
N THR A 53 -7.76 -5.17 9.37
CA THR A 53 -6.45 -5.30 8.72
C THR A 53 -6.18 -4.13 7.78
N SER A 54 -5.03 -3.48 7.98
CA SER A 54 -4.48 -2.49 7.06
C SER A 54 -3.45 -3.14 6.15
N TYR A 55 -3.70 -3.09 4.86
CA TYR A 55 -2.77 -3.51 3.81
C TYR A 55 -2.01 -2.28 3.31
N LEU A 56 -0.69 -2.31 3.47
CA LEU A 56 0.23 -1.30 2.96
C LEU A 56 0.82 -1.82 1.66
N VAL A 57 0.24 -1.36 0.54
CA VAL A 57 0.65 -1.78 -0.79
C VAL A 57 1.83 -0.93 -1.22
N LYS A 58 3.00 -1.56 -1.35
CA LYS A 58 4.23 -0.88 -1.76
C LYS A 58 4.07 -0.37 -3.19
N ILE A 59 4.20 0.95 -3.32
CA ILE A 59 4.38 1.62 -4.59
C ILE A 59 5.89 1.73 -4.79
N GLY A 60 6.39 1.34 -5.96
CA GLY A 60 7.83 1.23 -6.21
C GLY A 60 8.58 2.53 -5.89
N LYS A 61 9.91 2.45 -5.71
CA LYS A 61 10.74 3.66 -5.59
C LYS A 61 10.44 4.60 -6.76
N LYS A 62 10.14 5.87 -6.47
CA LYS A 62 10.39 6.95 -7.44
C LYS A 62 11.84 6.76 -7.92
N LEU A 63 12.01 6.35 -9.18
CA LEU A 63 13.31 6.19 -9.84
C LEU A 63 14.01 7.54 -9.97
#